data_AF-A0A916NHX3-F1
#
_entry.id   AF-A0A916NHX3-F1
#
_cell.length_a   1.000
_cell.length_b   1.000
_cell.length_c   1.000
_cell.angle_alpha   90.00
_cell.angle_beta   90.00
_cell.angle_gamma   90.00
#
_symmetry.space_group_name_H-M   'P 1'
#
loop_
_entity.id
_entity.type
_entity.pdbx_description
1 polymer ?
#
loop_
_entity_poly.entity_id
_entity_poly.type
_entity_poly.pdbx_seq_one_letter_code
_entity_poly.pdbx_strand_id
1 'polypeptide(L)'
;MEAGYPVSILFGVVLNDAPLEIHVDQRFTLTEPFLIVPERLTPYEADLKHAHGENTAEALAEPLVIRRGLEIDDKVLLLRIQGGQQFIVLDRW
;
A
#
# COMPACT_ATOMS: atom_id res chain seq x y z
N MET A 1 -36.11 6.03 1.67
CA MET A 1 -35.15 5.01 1.23
C MET A 1 -34.01 5.74 0.56
N GLU A 2 -32.92 6.01 1.28
CA GLU A 2 -31.71 6.48 0.61
C GLU A 2 -30.96 5.25 0.09
N ALA A 3 -30.83 5.13 -1.22
CA ALA A 3 -29.71 4.41 -1.80
C ALA A 3 -28.47 5.31 -1.69
N GLY A 4 -28.04 5.61 -0.46
CA GLY A 4 -27.05 6.64 -0.19
C GLY A 4 -25.64 6.07 -0.12
N TYR A 5 -24.94 6.00 -1.26
CA TYR A 5 -23.50 5.74 -1.35
C TYR A 5 -22.98 4.47 -0.64
N PRO A 6 -23.00 3.29 -1.31
CA PRO A 6 -22.56 2.02 -0.71
C PRO A 6 -21.10 2.05 -0.21
N VAL A 7 -20.29 3.00 -0.69
CA VAL A 7 -18.89 3.22 -0.31
C VAL A 7 -18.62 4.73 -0.26
N SER A 8 -17.84 5.17 0.72
CA SER A 8 -17.31 6.54 0.77
C SER A 8 -15.83 6.53 0.39
N ILE A 9 -15.47 7.42 -0.55
CA ILE A 9 -14.08 7.66 -0.96
C ILE A 9 -13.50 8.73 -0.05
N LEU A 10 -12.31 8.47 0.49
CA LEU A 10 -11.57 9.37 1.38
C LEU A 10 -10.14 9.48 0.91
N PHE A 11 -9.45 10.56 1.31
CA PHE A 11 -8.05 10.76 0.99
C PHE A 11 -7.23 10.85 2.28
N GLY A 12 -6.03 10.29 2.26
CA GLY A 12 -5.15 10.31 3.40
C GLY A 12 -3.68 10.48 3.05
N VAL A 13 -2.88 10.69 4.07
CA VAL A 13 -1.41 10.76 3.99
C VAL A 13 -0.85 9.76 5.00
N VAL A 14 0.10 8.94 4.57
CA VAL A 14 0.81 8.01 5.45
C VAL A 14 1.69 8.81 6.42
N LEU A 15 1.48 8.62 7.72
CA LEU A 15 2.30 9.24 8.78
C LEU A 15 3.43 8.32 9.25
N ASN A 16 3.21 7.01 9.19
CA ASN A 16 4.16 5.99 9.59
C ASN A 16 3.91 4.73 8.76
N ASP A 17 4.96 4.00 8.39
CA ASP A 17 4.88 2.78 7.57
C ASP A 17 4.97 1.49 8.41
N ALA A 18 5.54 1.55 9.62
CA ALA A 18 5.61 0.43 10.55
C ALA A 18 5.54 0.88 12.04
N PRO A 19 4.41 0.68 12.76
CA PRO A 19 3.12 0.22 12.24
C PRO A 19 2.48 1.26 11.31
N LEU A 20 1.67 0.79 10.36
CA LEU A 20 1.05 1.66 9.37
C LEU A 20 0.04 2.62 10.02
N GLU A 21 0.22 3.93 9.78
CA GLU A 21 -0.68 4.98 10.23
C GLU A 21 -1.02 5.92 9.07
N ILE A 22 -2.32 6.21 8.89
CA ILE A 22 -2.80 7.06 7.78
C ILE A 22 -3.70 8.16 8.35
N HIS A 23 -3.32 9.41 8.11
CA HIS A 23 -4.13 10.57 8.49
C HIS A 23 -5.13 10.91 7.40
N VAL A 24 -6.42 10.95 7.73
CA VAL A 24 -7.52 11.10 6.76
C VAL A 24 -8.16 12.47 6.87
N ASP A 25 -8.22 13.21 5.75
CA ASP A 25 -8.93 14.49 5.57
C ASP A 25 -8.77 15.52 6.72
N GLN A 26 -7.60 15.56 7.38
CA GLN A 26 -7.32 16.41 8.56
C GLN A 26 -8.22 16.16 9.79
N ARG A 27 -8.88 15.00 9.86
CA ARG A 27 -9.88 14.71 10.90
C ARG A 27 -9.41 13.70 11.93
N PHE A 28 -8.83 12.60 11.48
CA PHE A 28 -8.45 11.49 12.34
C PHE A 28 -7.34 10.64 11.71
N THR A 29 -6.70 9.80 12.52
CA THR A 29 -5.67 8.84 12.08
C THR A 29 -6.22 7.43 12.20
N LEU A 30 -6.05 6.63 11.14
CA LEU A 30 -6.30 5.20 11.11
C LEU A 30 -5.00 4.47 11.43
N THR A 31 -5.08 3.50 12.33
CA THR A 31 -3.98 2.56 12.61
C THR A 31 -4.15 1.27 11.82
N GLU A 32 -3.06 0.53 11.64
CA GLU A 32 -2.96 -0.73 10.89
C GLU A 32 -4.15 -1.70 11.07
N PRO A 33 -4.72 -1.95 12.29
CA PRO A 33 -5.85 -2.85 12.45
C PRO A 33 -7.15 -2.43 11.73
N PHE A 34 -7.30 -1.15 11.42
CA PHE A 34 -8.45 -0.61 10.68
C PHE A 34 -8.23 -0.59 9.17
N LEU A 35 -7.03 -0.90 8.71
CA LEU A 35 -6.62 -0.80 7.31
C LEU A 35 -6.58 -2.18 6.67
N ILE A 36 -7.18 -2.28 5.50
CA ILE A 36 -7.01 -3.42 4.60
C ILE A 36 -6.11 -2.94 3.47
N VAL A 37 -4.87 -3.44 3.46
CA VAL A 37 -3.85 -3.09 2.46
C VAL A 37 -3.80 -4.20 1.40
N PRO A 38 -4.19 -3.93 0.14
CA PRO A 38 -4.04 -4.89 -0.94
C PRO A 38 -2.56 -5.22 -1.19
N GLU A 39 -2.27 -6.44 -1.65
CA GLU A 39 -0.93 -6.91 -2.00
C GLU A 39 -0.18 -5.94 -2.94
N ARG A 40 -0.91 -5.27 -3.85
CA ARG A 40 -0.34 -4.28 -4.76
C ARG A 40 0.23 -3.05 -4.07
N LEU A 41 -0.03 -2.82 -2.78
CA LEU A 41 0.56 -1.75 -2.00
C LEU A 41 1.58 -2.25 -0.96
N THR A 42 1.86 -3.55 -0.93
CA THR A 42 2.95 -4.12 -0.13
C THR A 42 4.23 -4.22 -0.97
N PRO A 43 5.42 -4.22 -0.32
CA PRO A 43 6.68 -4.42 -1.02
C PRO A 43 6.70 -5.74 -1.79
N TYR A 44 7.33 -5.73 -2.95
CA TYR A 44 7.59 -6.93 -3.74
C TYR A 44 8.99 -6.86 -4.34
N GLU A 45 9.81 -7.83 -3.96
CA GLU A 45 11.16 -8.03 -4.46
C GLU A 45 11.19 -9.38 -5.19
N ALA A 46 11.90 -9.42 -6.32
CA ALA A 46 12.13 -10.66 -7.06
C ALA A 46 13.60 -10.99 -7.06
N ASP A 47 13.91 -12.21 -6.61
CA ASP A 47 15.23 -12.80 -6.79
C ASP A 47 15.36 -13.28 -8.24
N LEU A 48 15.94 -12.42 -9.09
CA LEU A 48 16.13 -12.68 -10.51
C LEU A 48 17.60 -12.97 -10.77
N LYS A 49 17.96 -14.24 -10.81
CA LYS A 49 19.30 -14.69 -11.19
C LYS A 49 19.33 -15.06 -12.66
N HIS A 50 20.25 -14.48 -13.40
CA HIS A 50 20.46 -14.80 -14.81
C HIS A 50 21.95 -14.83 -15.16
N ALA A 51 22.35 -15.78 -16.01
CA ALA A 51 23.72 -15.95 -16.47
C ALA A 51 23.75 -16.11 -18.01
N HIS A 52 24.74 -15.51 -18.67
CA HIS A 52 24.97 -15.61 -20.10
C HIS A 52 26.19 -16.50 -20.41
N GLY A 53 25.97 -17.83 -20.46
CA GLY A 53 27.02 -18.80 -20.80
C GLY A 53 28.12 -18.94 -19.74
N GLU A 54 29.12 -19.77 -20.03
CA GLU A 54 30.11 -20.25 -19.03
C GLU A 54 31.05 -19.15 -18.48
N ASN A 55 31.13 -17.98 -19.11
CA ASN A 55 32.13 -16.95 -18.79
C ASN A 55 31.57 -15.64 -18.20
N THR A 56 30.29 -15.60 -17.82
CA THR A 56 29.70 -14.42 -17.17
C THR A 56 29.31 -14.73 -15.74
N ALA A 57 29.61 -13.82 -14.82
CA ALA A 57 29.09 -13.86 -13.46
C ALA A 57 27.55 -13.71 -13.46
N GLU A 58 26.90 -14.17 -12.38
CA GLU A 58 25.47 -13.90 -12.17
C GLU A 58 25.22 -12.38 -12.23
N ALA A 59 24.27 -11.99 -13.08
CA ALA A 59 23.74 -10.63 -13.07
C ALA A 59 22.67 -10.51 -11.96
N LEU A 60 22.53 -9.30 -11.40
CA LEU A 60 21.58 -8.95 -10.33
C LEU A 60 21.85 -9.73 -9.02
N ALA A 61 23.00 -9.45 -8.40
CA ALA A 61 23.41 -10.08 -7.14
C ALA A 61 22.51 -9.75 -5.94
N GLU A 62 21.72 -8.67 -6.03
CA GLU A 62 20.72 -8.27 -5.04
C GLU A 62 19.31 -8.44 -5.62
N PRO A 63 18.30 -8.79 -4.79
CA PRO A 63 16.91 -8.86 -5.23
C PRO A 63 16.45 -7.58 -5.93
N LEU A 64 15.78 -7.73 -7.06
CA LEU A 64 15.22 -6.60 -7.77
C LEU A 64 13.97 -6.12 -7.03
N VAL A 65 14.01 -4.88 -6.53
CA VAL A 65 12.83 -4.22 -5.98
C VAL A 65 11.87 -3.88 -7.13
N ILE A 66 10.83 -4.70 -7.30
CA ILE A 66 9.80 -4.49 -8.32
C ILE A 66 8.80 -3.43 -7.84
N ARG A 67 8.49 -3.42 -6.55
CA ARG A 67 7.52 -2.49 -5.96
C ARG A 67 7.84 -2.24 -4.49
N ARG A 68 7.69 -0.99 -4.05
CA ARG A 68 7.84 -0.61 -2.63
C ARG A 68 6.51 -0.74 -1.88
N GLY A 69 6.57 -0.84 -0.56
CA GLY A 69 5.38 -0.70 0.31
C GLY A 69 4.92 0.75 0.39
N LEU A 70 3.87 1.04 1.15
CA LEU A 70 3.50 2.41 1.52
C LEU A 70 4.61 3.04 2.35
N GLU A 71 4.99 4.28 2.04
CA GLU A 71 6.05 5.03 2.71
C GLU A 71 5.48 6.30 3.34
N ILE A 72 6.17 6.88 4.32
CA ILE A 72 5.77 8.17 4.92
C ILE A 72 5.61 9.22 3.81
N ASP A 73 4.57 10.06 3.96
CA ASP A 73 4.15 11.09 3.02
C ASP A 73 3.45 10.59 1.73
N ASP A 74 3.33 9.26 1.51
CA ASP A 74 2.48 8.72 0.44
C ASP A 74 1.03 9.22 0.61
N LYS A 75 0.46 9.78 -0.47
CA LYS A 75 -0.96 10.13 -0.50
C LYS A 75 -1.75 8.93 -0.98
N VAL A 76 -2.82 8.62 -0.27
CA VAL A 76 -3.58 7.39 -0.50
C VAL A 76 -5.06 7.64 -0.65
N LEU A 77 -5.68 6.80 -1.48
CA LEU A 77 -7.11 6.75 -1.69
C LEU A 77 -7.70 5.64 -0.83
N LEU A 78 -8.72 5.95 -0.05
CA LEU A 78 -9.32 5.03 0.90
C LEU A 78 -10.78 4.79 0.55
N LEU A 79 -11.23 3.54 0.68
CA LEU A 79 -12.62 3.15 0.59
C LEU A 79 -13.12 2.73 1.97
N ARG A 80 -14.09 3.45 2.52
CA ARG A 80 -14.73 3.06 3.78
C ARG A 80 -15.79 1.98 3.54
N ILE A 81 -15.65 0.86 4.24
CA ILE A 81 -16.64 -0.23 4.19
C ILE A 81 -17.86 0.12 5.04
N GLN A 82 -19.07 -0.02 4.48
CA GLN A 82 -20.31 0.20 5.22
C GLN A 82 -20.53 -0.85 6.32
N GLY A 83 -21.09 -0.41 7.45
CA GLY A 83 -21.38 -1.29 8.60
C GLY A 83 -20.17 -1.63 9.47
N GLY A 84 -18.97 -1.17 9.12
CA GLY A 84 -17.74 -1.38 9.88
C GLY A 84 -16.90 -0.12 10.10
N GLN A 85 -15.76 -0.31 10.75
CA GLN A 85 -14.70 0.71 10.93
C GLN A 85 -13.46 0.42 10.07
N GLN A 86 -13.58 -0.47 9.08
CA GLN A 86 -12.48 -0.85 8.20
C GLN A 86 -12.44 -0.01 6.93
N PHE A 87 -11.22 0.23 6.45
CA PHE A 87 -10.92 1.05 5.28
C PHE A 87 -9.96 0.29 4.37
N ILE A 88 -10.28 0.20 3.08
CA ILE A 88 -9.39 -0.39 2.08
C ILE A 88 -8.51 0.71 1.50
N VAL A 89 -7.20 0.51 1.48
CA VAL A 89 -6.28 1.38 0.74
C VAL A 89 -6.38 0.99 -0.73
N LEU A 90 -7.01 1.82 -1.55
CA LEU A 90 -7.28 1.50 -2.95
C LEU A 90 -6.04 1.69 -3.82
N ASP A 91 -5.36 2.83 -3.67
CA ASP A 91 -4.15 3.17 -4.41
C ASP A 91 -3.37 4.30 -3.72
N ARG A 92 -2.16 4.58 -4.22
CA ARG A 92 -1.34 5.76 -3.85
C ARG A 92 -1.09 6.67 -5.07
N TRP A 93 -0.86 7.97 -4.88
CA TRP A 93 -0.44 8.89 -5.96
C TRP A 93 0.47 10.03 -5.49
#